data_AF-A7EJF8-F1
#
_entry.id   AF-A7EJF8-F1
#
_cell.length_a   1.000
_cell.length_b   1.000
_cell.length_c   1.000
_cell.angle_alpha   90.00
_cell.angle_beta   90.00
_cell.angle_gamma   90.00
#
_symmetry.space_group_name_H-M   'P 1'
#
loop_
_entity.id
_entity.type
_entity.pdbx_description
1 polymer ?
#
loop_
_entity_poly.entity_id
_entity_poly.type
_entity_poly.pdbx_seq_one_letter_code
_entity_poly.pdbx_strand_id
1 'polypeptide(L)'
;MVSTLNERDIVMAMEAMAKDKNLSLRKAAKIYNITHTTLMRRMKGITPASEYRQKQHKITKIEEEVIIQHIIDMDERGFNPKFISVESMANHILESRGRKRIGKQWAYRFVNRYNILKTHFNHVYDFQRAFYKDPKLINKWFQLFKNIKAKYGI
;
A
#
# COMPACT_ATOMS: atom_id res chain seq x y z
N MET A 1 -15.76 10.39 23.01
CA MET A 1 -14.52 10.30 22.20
C MET A 1 -14.26 8.84 21.90
N VAL A 2 -14.48 8.42 20.66
CA VAL A 2 -14.24 7.03 20.23
C VAL A 2 -12.73 6.91 20.00
N SER A 3 -12.02 6.31 20.96
CA SER A 3 -10.61 5.97 20.83
C SER A 3 -10.44 5.05 19.63
N THR A 4 -9.73 5.49 18.60
CA THR A 4 -9.27 4.60 17.54
C THR A 4 -8.35 3.57 18.18
N LEU A 5 -8.84 2.33 18.31
CA LEU A 5 -8.07 1.20 18.82
C LEU A 5 -6.91 0.93 17.87
N ASN A 6 -5.71 1.37 18.24
CA ASN A 6 -4.50 1.07 17.48
C ASN A 6 -4.02 -0.34 17.86
N GLU A 7 -3.95 -1.26 16.89
CA GLU A 7 -3.34 -2.59 17.08
C GLU A 7 -1.93 -2.52 17.69
N ARG A 8 -1.22 -1.41 17.47
CA ARG A 8 0.08 -1.14 18.08
C ARG A 8 0.03 -1.17 19.61
N ASP A 9 -0.99 -0.53 20.21
CA ASP A 9 -1.12 -0.45 21.66
C ASP A 9 -1.45 -1.83 22.25
N ILE A 10 -2.23 -2.64 21.53
CA ILE A 10 -2.54 -4.02 21.88
C ILE A 10 -1.27 -4.88 21.89
N VAL A 11 -0.44 -4.78 20.85
CA VAL A 11 0.83 -5.51 20.76
C VAL A 11 1.76 -5.09 21.90
N MET A 12 1.89 -3.78 22.17
CA MET A 12 2.70 -3.28 23.29
C MET A 12 2.19 -3.77 24.65
N ALA A 13 0.87 -3.81 24.86
CA ALA A 13 0.29 -4.34 26.09
C ALA A 13 0.57 -5.84 26.28
N MET A 14 0.50 -6.64 25.20
CA MET A 14 0.82 -8.06 25.23
C MET A 14 2.31 -8.29 25.53
N GLU A 15 3.20 -7.52 24.91
CA GLU A 15 4.65 -7.58 25.18
C GLU A 15 4.99 -7.18 26.62
N ALA A 16 4.34 -6.14 27.16
CA ALA A 16 4.52 -5.71 28.54
C ALA A 16 4.08 -6.79 29.54
N MET A 17 2.96 -7.46 29.29
CA MET A 17 2.51 -8.60 30.10
C MET A 17 3.41 -9.82 29.97
N ALA A 18 4.06 -10.02 28.82
CA ALA A 18 5.03 -11.10 28.65
C ALA A 18 6.34 -10.82 29.42
N LYS A 19 6.76 -9.55 29.51
CA LYS A 19 7.95 -9.12 30.26
C LYS A 19 7.73 -9.09 31.77
N ASP A 20 6.58 -8.59 32.22
CA ASP A 20 6.22 -8.51 33.64
C ASP A 20 5.10 -9.50 33.98
N LYS A 21 5.46 -10.61 34.62
CA LYS A 21 4.51 -11.64 35.08
C LYS A 21 3.52 -11.15 36.15
N ASN A 22 3.82 -10.03 36.82
CA ASN A 22 2.93 -9.45 37.84
C ASN A 22 1.91 -8.48 37.23
N LEU A 23 2.02 -8.16 35.94
CA LEU A 23 1.13 -7.24 35.27
C LEU A 23 -0.19 -7.95 34.90
N SER A 24 -1.24 -7.65 35.65
CA SER A 24 -2.56 -8.19 35.35
C SER A 24 -3.16 -7.60 34.07
N LEU A 25 -3.99 -8.39 33.39
CA LEU A 25 -4.72 -7.99 32.17
C LEU A 25 -5.47 -6.66 32.33
N ARG A 26 -6.10 -6.46 33.50
CA ARG A 26 -6.87 -5.25 33.83
C ARG A 26 -5.97 -4.03 34.00
N LYS A 27 -4.79 -4.22 34.58
CA LYS A 27 -3.80 -3.16 34.78
C LYS A 27 -3.15 -2.78 33.45
N ALA A 28 -2.77 -3.76 32.63
CA ALA A 28 -2.26 -3.53 31.28
C ALA A 28 -3.29 -2.77 30.41
N ALA A 29 -4.55 -3.24 30.38
CA ALA A 29 -5.63 -2.56 29.67
C ALA A 29 -5.79 -1.08 30.10
N LYS A 30 -5.68 -0.78 31.40
CA LYS A 30 -5.75 0.58 31.93
C LYS A 30 -4.54 1.44 31.53
N ILE A 31 -3.32 0.89 31.58
CA ILE A 31 -2.08 1.61 31.23
C ILE A 31 -2.08 2.00 29.75
N TYR A 32 -2.45 1.07 28.87
CA TYR A 32 -2.47 1.29 27.43
C TYR A 32 -3.77 1.88 26.90
N ASN A 33 -4.72 2.23 27.77
CA ASN A 33 -6.04 2.78 27.42
C ASN A 33 -6.83 1.90 26.43
N ILE A 34 -6.79 0.58 26.63
CA ILE A 34 -7.47 -0.43 25.79
C ILE A 34 -8.64 -1.01 26.59
N THR A 35 -9.74 -1.32 25.92
CA THR A 35 -10.83 -2.08 26.54
C THR A 35 -10.36 -3.47 26.97
N HIS A 36 -10.58 -3.83 28.23
CA HIS A 36 -10.21 -5.14 28.79
C HIS A 36 -10.66 -6.33 27.92
N THR A 37 -11.87 -6.27 27.37
CA THR A 37 -12.42 -7.32 26.50
C THR A 37 -11.64 -7.47 25.19
N THR A 38 -11.14 -6.37 24.62
CA THR A 38 -10.33 -6.39 23.40
C THR A 38 -8.98 -7.07 23.64
N LEU A 39 -8.27 -6.66 24.70
CA LEU A 39 -6.98 -7.26 25.06
C LEU A 39 -7.13 -8.75 25.39
N MET A 40 -8.18 -9.12 26.13
CA MET A 40 -8.51 -10.53 26.41
C MET A 40 -8.76 -11.34 25.14
N ARG A 41 -9.53 -10.81 24.18
CA ARG A 41 -9.82 -11.48 22.90
C ARG A 41 -8.53 -11.68 22.09
N ARG A 42 -7.66 -10.68 22.07
CA ARG A 42 -6.37 -10.72 21.37
C ARG A 42 -5.42 -11.76 21.97
N MET A 43 -5.34 -11.84 23.30
CA MET A 43 -4.59 -12.92 23.98
C MET A 43 -5.11 -14.32 23.68
N LYS A 44 -6.41 -14.47 23.41
CA LYS A 44 -7.02 -15.74 22.96
C LYS A 44 -6.81 -16.02 21.46
N GLY A 45 -6.04 -15.19 20.75
CA GLY A 45 -5.77 -15.34 19.32
C GLY A 45 -6.93 -14.90 18.41
N ILE A 46 -7.94 -14.21 18.94
CA ILE A 46 -9.06 -13.72 18.12
C ILE A 46 -8.59 -12.46 17.40
N THR A 47 -8.52 -12.50 16.07
CA THR A 47 -8.19 -11.37 15.21
C THR A 47 -9.36 -10.38 15.08
N PRO A 48 -9.11 -9.12 14.70
CA PRO A 48 -10.18 -8.16 14.45
C PRO A 48 -11.07 -8.64 13.30
N ALA A 49 -12.33 -8.20 13.31
CA ALA A 49 -13.26 -8.50 12.21
C ALA A 49 -12.76 -7.99 10.85
N SER A 50 -11.91 -6.95 10.83
CA SER A 50 -11.26 -6.45 9.61
C SER A 50 -10.23 -7.43 9.02
N GLU A 51 -9.58 -8.23 9.87
CA GLU A 51 -8.66 -9.29 9.47
C GLU A 51 -9.38 -10.61 9.23
N TYR A 52 -10.59 -10.78 9.77
CA TYR A 52 -11.42 -11.95 9.53
C TYR A 52 -11.85 -12.02 8.06
N ARG A 53 -11.23 -12.95 7.32
CA ARG A 53 -11.54 -13.21 5.91
C ARG A 53 -12.84 -14.01 5.82
N GLN A 54 -13.85 -13.46 5.16
CA GLN A 54 -15.08 -14.21 4.89
C GLN A 54 -14.79 -15.42 3.99
N LYS A 55 -15.51 -16.53 4.15
CA LYS A 55 -15.33 -17.74 3.30
C LYS A 55 -15.55 -17.50 1.79
N GLN A 56 -16.13 -16.35 1.42
CA GLN A 56 -16.53 -16.02 0.05
C GLN A 56 -15.43 -15.39 -0.82
N HIS A 57 -14.19 -15.22 -0.31
CA HIS A 57 -13.10 -14.71 -1.13
C HIS A 57 -12.71 -15.75 -2.20
N LYS A 58 -12.86 -15.37 -3.48
CA LYS A 58 -12.50 -16.22 -4.62
C LYS A 58 -10.99 -16.41 -4.76
N ILE A 59 -10.23 -15.38 -4.37
CA ILE A 59 -8.77 -15.32 -4.40
C ILE A 59 -8.22 -15.55 -2.98
N THR A 60 -7.22 -16.41 -2.89
CA THR A 60 -6.52 -16.78 -1.66
C THR A 60 -5.54 -15.71 -1.21
N LYS A 61 -5.07 -15.79 0.04
CA LYS A 61 -4.11 -14.81 0.58
C LYS A 61 -2.80 -14.80 -0.22
N ILE A 62 -2.30 -15.99 -0.57
CA ILE A 62 -1.06 -16.17 -1.33
C ILE A 62 -1.19 -15.54 -2.72
N GLU A 63 -2.33 -15.75 -3.40
CA GLU A 63 -2.59 -15.14 -4.71
C GLU A 63 -2.71 -13.61 -4.61
N GLU A 64 -3.36 -13.09 -3.55
CA GLU A 64 -3.40 -11.65 -3.28
C GLU A 64 -1.98 -11.08 -3.03
N GLU A 65 -1.12 -11.80 -2.30
CA GLU A 65 0.29 -11.41 -2.07
C GLU A 65 1.09 -11.36 -3.37
N VAL A 66 0.92 -12.35 -4.27
CA VAL A 66 1.55 -12.34 -5.60
C VAL A 66 1.09 -11.13 -6.42
N ILE A 67 -0.21 -10.80 -6.39
CA ILE A 67 -0.75 -9.61 -7.05
C ILE A 67 -0.13 -8.33 -6.47
N ILE A 68 0.00 -8.23 -5.14
CA ILE A 68 0.63 -7.07 -4.47
C ILE A 68 2.07 -6.93 -4.92
N GLN A 69 2.85 -8.02 -4.87
CA GLN A 69 4.26 -8.00 -5.25
C GLN A 69 4.43 -7.56 -6.71
N HIS A 70 3.55 -8.03 -7.60
CA HIS A 70 3.58 -7.64 -9.00
C HIS A 70 3.23 -6.16 -9.21
N ILE A 71 2.28 -5.62 -8.44
CA ILE A 71 1.96 -4.17 -8.47
C ILE A 71 3.17 -3.34 -8.03
N ILE A 72 3.86 -3.78 -6.98
CA ILE A 72 5.06 -3.09 -6.47
C ILE A 72 6.19 -3.14 -7.51
N ASP A 73 6.47 -4.30 -8.12
CA ASP A 73 7.48 -4.43 -9.20
C ASP A 73 7.17 -3.51 -10.39
N MET A 74 5.89 -3.39 -10.77
CA MET A 74 5.48 -2.47 -11.82
C MET A 74 5.73 -1.01 -11.43
N ASP A 75 5.40 -0.62 -10.21
CA ASP A 75 5.61 0.74 -9.70
C ASP A 75 7.10 1.11 -9.61
N GLU A 76 7.94 0.19 -9.14
CA GLU A 76 9.40 0.35 -9.10
C GLU A 76 10.01 0.60 -10.49
N ARG A 77 9.39 0.04 -11.53
CA ARG A 77 9.76 0.25 -12.94
C ARG A 77 9.15 1.51 -13.56
N GLY A 78 8.38 2.28 -12.79
CA GLY A 78 7.72 3.52 -13.22
C GLY A 78 6.39 3.29 -13.94
N PHE A 79 5.82 2.09 -13.90
CA PHE A 79 4.49 1.82 -14.43
C PHE A 79 3.44 1.99 -13.34
N ASN A 80 2.39 2.75 -13.63
CA ASN A 80 1.25 2.90 -12.73
C ASN A 80 0.11 1.97 -13.19
N PRO A 81 -0.04 0.76 -12.62
CA PRO A 81 -1.05 -0.20 -13.03
C PRO A 81 -2.46 0.30 -12.73
N LYS A 82 -3.31 0.32 -13.76
CA LYS A 82 -4.72 0.68 -13.62
C LYS A 82 -5.50 -0.45 -12.94
N PHE A 83 -6.63 -0.11 -12.30
CA PHE A 83 -7.54 -1.09 -11.72
C PHE A 83 -7.95 -2.22 -12.68
N ILE A 84 -8.12 -1.91 -13.97
CA ILE A 84 -8.44 -2.90 -15.01
C ILE A 84 -7.32 -3.94 -15.14
N SER A 85 -6.06 -3.54 -15.06
CA SER A 85 -4.92 -4.45 -15.12
C SER A 85 -4.87 -5.36 -13.89
N VAL A 86 -5.11 -4.82 -12.71
CA VAL A 86 -5.22 -5.59 -11.46
C VAL A 86 -6.37 -6.60 -11.53
N GLU A 87 -7.52 -6.19 -12.09
CA GLU A 87 -8.65 -7.09 -12.36
C GLU A 87 -8.28 -8.20 -13.34
N SER A 88 -7.57 -7.88 -14.42
CA SER A 88 -7.11 -8.86 -15.41
C SER A 88 -6.16 -9.89 -14.81
N MET A 89 -5.20 -9.47 -13.98
CA MET A 89 -4.29 -10.39 -13.28
C MET A 89 -5.05 -11.35 -12.36
N ALA A 90 -5.98 -10.83 -11.57
CA ALA A 90 -6.83 -11.62 -10.70
C ALA A 90 -7.72 -12.61 -11.47
N ASN A 91 -8.30 -12.18 -12.59
CA ASN A 91 -9.07 -13.06 -13.47
C ASN A 91 -8.20 -14.13 -14.12
N HIS A 92 -6.97 -13.82 -14.52
CA HIS A 92 -6.04 -14.79 -15.08
C HIS A 92 -5.72 -15.93 -14.09
N ILE A 93 -5.49 -15.59 -12.82
CA ILE A 93 -5.31 -16.58 -11.73
C ILE A 93 -6.58 -17.42 -11.52
N LEU A 94 -7.77 -16.83 -11.64
CA LEU A 94 -9.02 -17.58 -11.49
C LEU A 94 -9.29 -18.49 -12.70
N GLU A 95 -8.99 -18.03 -13.90
CA GLU A 95 -9.16 -18.80 -15.14
C GLU A 95 -8.23 -20.02 -15.16
N SER A 96 -6.98 -19.88 -14.72
CA SER A 96 -6.06 -21.04 -14.58
C SER A 96 -6.55 -22.09 -13.59
N ARG A 97 -7.44 -21.71 -12.65
CA ARG A 97 -8.09 -22.59 -11.68
C ARG A 97 -9.49 -23.06 -12.11
N GLY A 98 -9.95 -22.69 -13.31
CA GLY A 98 -11.30 -22.98 -13.78
C GLY A 98 -12.41 -22.32 -12.94
N ARG A 99 -12.12 -21.18 -12.30
CA ARG A 99 -13.08 -20.46 -11.44
C ARG A 99 -13.74 -19.29 -12.17
N LYS A 100 -14.94 -18.92 -11.71
CA LYS A 100 -15.67 -17.75 -12.22
C LYS A 100 -14.92 -16.45 -11.92
N ARG A 101 -14.89 -15.54 -12.90
CA ARG A 101 -14.32 -14.20 -12.81
C ARG A 101 -14.73 -13.40 -11.56
N ILE A 102 -13.87 -12.48 -11.15
CA ILE A 102 -14.16 -11.53 -10.06
C ILE A 102 -15.22 -10.51 -10.47
N GLY A 103 -15.82 -9.83 -9.49
CA GLY A 103 -16.80 -8.78 -9.75
C GLY A 103 -16.13 -7.43 -10.05
N LYS A 104 -16.83 -6.55 -10.76
CA LYS A 104 -16.36 -5.22 -11.21
C LYS A 104 -15.74 -4.34 -10.11
N GLN A 105 -16.26 -4.43 -8.88
CA GLN A 105 -15.77 -3.62 -7.75
C GLN A 105 -14.61 -4.28 -6.98
N TRP A 106 -14.17 -5.46 -7.40
CA TRP A 106 -13.17 -6.23 -6.66
C TRP A 106 -11.83 -5.52 -6.62
N ALA A 107 -11.32 -5.02 -7.76
CA ALA A 107 -10.01 -4.36 -7.81
C ALA A 107 -9.97 -3.09 -6.93
N TYR A 108 -11.04 -2.29 -6.94
CA TYR A 108 -11.17 -1.12 -6.08
C TYR A 108 -11.16 -1.50 -4.59
N ARG A 109 -11.96 -2.50 -4.20
CA ARG A 109 -12.00 -3.00 -2.82
C ARG A 109 -10.71 -3.70 -2.39
N PHE A 110 -9.99 -4.30 -3.33
CA PHE A 110 -8.72 -4.95 -3.10
C PHE A 110 -7.65 -3.91 -2.74
N VAL A 111 -7.47 -2.86 -3.57
CA VAL A 111 -6.50 -1.79 -3.29
C VAL A 111 -6.83 -1.09 -1.95
N ASN A 112 -8.10 -0.77 -1.70
CA ASN A 112 -8.50 -0.12 -0.45
C ASN A 112 -8.30 -0.99 0.81
N ARG A 113 -8.17 -2.32 0.67
CA ARG A 113 -7.93 -3.21 1.80
C ARG A 113 -6.47 -3.17 2.26
N TYR A 114 -5.55 -2.90 1.35
CA TYR A 114 -4.11 -2.97 1.61
C TYR A 114 -3.54 -1.55 1.66
N ASN A 115 -3.23 -1.06 2.85
CA ASN A 115 -2.67 0.28 3.07
C ASN A 115 -1.32 0.53 2.37
N ILE A 116 -0.62 -0.53 1.98
CA ILE A 116 0.63 -0.48 1.20
C ILE A 116 0.36 -0.02 -0.24
N LEU A 117 -0.82 -0.30 -0.78
CA LEU A 117 -1.23 0.12 -2.11
C LEU A 117 -1.92 1.47 -2.03
N LYS A 118 -1.38 2.47 -2.73
CA LYS A 118 -1.99 3.79 -2.84
C LYS A 118 -2.26 4.11 -4.30
N THR A 119 -3.45 4.64 -4.56
CA THR A 119 -3.79 5.14 -5.88
C THR A 119 -3.13 6.49 -6.09
N HIS A 120 -2.27 6.59 -7.11
CA HIS A 120 -1.72 7.85 -7.58
C HIS A 120 -2.34 8.21 -8.91
N PHE A 121 -2.77 9.47 -9.03
CA PHE A 121 -3.23 10.02 -10.30
C PHE A 121 -2.05 10.70 -10.98
N ASN A 122 -1.72 10.27 -12.20
CA ASN A 122 -0.76 10.98 -13.01
C ASN A 122 -1.40 12.30 -13.46
N HIS A 123 -0.76 13.42 -13.13
CA HIS A 123 -1.10 14.69 -13.76
C HIS A 123 -0.68 14.63 -15.23
N VAL A 124 -1.51 15.17 -16.12
CA VAL A 124 -1.14 15.35 -17.52
C VAL A 124 0.17 16.15 -17.54
N TYR A 125 1.17 15.59 -18.21
CA TYR A 125 2.46 16.23 -18.32
C TYR A 125 2.29 17.60 -18.98
N ASP A 126 2.80 18.66 -18.36
CA ASP A 126 2.67 20.02 -18.88
C ASP A 126 3.26 20.10 -20.30
N PHE A 127 2.41 20.41 -21.26
CA PHE A 127 2.76 20.45 -22.67
C PHE A 127 3.85 21.49 -22.96
N GLN A 128 3.84 22.63 -22.25
CA GLN A 128 4.90 23.63 -22.37
C GLN A 128 6.23 23.03 -21.92
N ARG A 129 6.23 22.29 -20.81
CA ARG A 129 7.41 21.59 -20.31
C ARG A 129 7.90 20.49 -21.25
N ALA A 130 7.06 19.97 -22.14
CA ALA A 130 7.47 19.00 -23.16
C ALA A 130 8.24 19.68 -24.28
N PHE A 131 7.78 20.85 -24.75
CA PHE A 131 8.49 21.63 -25.75
C PHE A 131 9.88 22.08 -25.28
N TYR A 132 10.02 22.46 -24.02
CA TYR A 132 11.32 22.85 -23.47
C TYR A 132 12.31 21.68 -23.31
N LYS A 133 11.85 20.42 -23.48
CA LYS A 133 12.70 19.23 -23.52
C LYS A 133 13.16 18.86 -24.93
N ASP A 134 12.89 19.69 -25.95
CA ASP A 134 13.43 19.49 -27.30
C ASP A 134 14.97 19.48 -27.26
N PRO A 135 15.63 18.37 -27.68
CA PRO A 135 17.08 18.27 -27.72
C PRO A 135 17.75 19.42 -28.48
N LYS A 136 17.10 19.96 -29.52
CA LYS A 136 17.65 21.09 -30.29
C LYS A 136 17.71 22.36 -29.45
N LEU A 137 16.64 22.65 -28.70
CA LEU A 137 16.57 23.83 -27.84
C LEU A 137 17.57 23.73 -26.68
N ILE A 138 17.65 22.55 -26.05
CA ILE A 138 18.62 22.26 -24.99
C ILE A 138 20.06 22.44 -25.50
N ASN A 139 20.38 21.84 -26.66
CA ASN A 139 21.71 21.96 -27.25
C ASN A 139 22.06 23.42 -27.59
N LYS A 140 21.12 24.20 -28.13
CA LYS A 140 21.33 25.62 -28.43
C LYS A 140 21.70 26.42 -27.17
N TRP A 141 21.03 26.16 -26.05
CA TRP A 141 21.39 26.78 -24.76
C TRP A 141 22.79 26.39 -24.30
N PHE A 142 23.16 25.11 -24.35
CA PHE A 142 24.50 24.65 -23.98
C PHE A 142 25.61 25.24 -24.87
N GLN A 143 25.34 25.40 -26.18
CA GLN A 143 26.29 26.05 -27.08
C GLN A 143 26.47 27.53 -26.75
N LEU A 144 25.37 28.25 -26.46
CA LEU A 144 25.45 29.64 -25.99
C LEU A 144 26.28 29.74 -24.70
N PHE A 145 26.02 28.86 -23.75
CA PHE A 145 26.77 28.80 -22.48
C PHE A 145 28.26 28.55 -22.72
N LYS A 146 28.63 27.58 -23.57
CA LYS A 146 30.03 27.33 -23.95
C LYS A 146 30.70 28.55 -24.58
N ASN A 147 30.00 29.26 -25.46
CA ASN A 147 30.52 30.46 -26.12
C ASN A 147 30.75 31.61 -25.12
N ILE A 148 29.81 31.82 -24.18
CA ILE A 148 29.96 32.83 -23.11
C ILE A 148 31.13 32.47 -22.21
N LYS A 149 31.24 31.19 -21.82
CA LYS A 149 32.35 30.67 -21.02
C LYS A 149 33.70 30.95 -21.70
N ALA A 150 33.82 30.63 -22.98
CA ALA A 150 35.03 30.89 -23.77
C ALA A 150 35.35 32.38 -23.93
N LYS A 151 34.33 33.23 -24.09
CA LYS A 151 34.51 34.67 -24.30
C LYS A 151 34.96 35.42 -23.05
N TYR A 152 34.42 35.05 -21.88
CA TYR A 152 34.66 35.77 -20.62
C TYR A 152 35.55 35.01 -19.63
N GLY A 153 36.00 33.80 -19.96
CA GLY A 153 36.96 33.03 -19.16
C GLY A 153 36.42 32.54 -17.80
N ILE A 154 35.11 32.40 -17.67
CA ILE A 154 34.41 31.84 -16.48
C ILE A 154 34.54 30.31 -16.47
#